data_AF-A0A2J7ZFY4-F1
#
_entry.id   AF-A0A2J7ZFY4-F1
#
_cell.length_a   1.000
_cell.length_b   1.000
_cell.length_c   1.000
_cell.angle_alpha   90.00
_cell.angle_beta   90.00
_cell.angle_gamma   90.00
#
_symmetry.space_group_name_H-M   'P 1'
#
loop_
_entity.id
_entity.type
_entity.pdbx_description
1 polymer ?
#
loop_
_entity_poly.entity_id
_entity_poly.type
_entity_poly.pdbx_seq_one_letter_code
_entity_poly.pdbx_strand_id
1 'polypeptide(L)'
;LLGFSDFAAASLMALLLAGTAAGALVGGWLGDRVAERYPNHGRIALVQFSVGIGVPMAVLLMRGLPMSPTRGSAILYGALLLLKGLLTSWAAPACNNPIFAEIVPPSMRNLVYAFDRSFEGAISALGAPLVGLAAERWFGFKGVAGGEEGCEHVN
;
A
#
# COMPACT_ATOMS: atom_id res chain seq x y z
N LEU A 1 1.97 17.86 -7.79
CA LEU A 1 2.18 16.42 -8.08
C LEU A 1 1.63 16.10 -9.46
N LEU A 2 2.48 15.84 -10.47
CA LEU A 2 2.14 15.50 -11.87
C LEU A 2 1.19 16.44 -12.64
N GLY A 3 0.63 17.47 -12.00
CA GLY A 3 -0.38 18.38 -12.56
C GLY A 3 -1.83 17.91 -12.38
N PHE A 4 -2.08 16.86 -11.57
CA PHE A 4 -3.45 16.49 -11.18
C PHE A 4 -4.04 17.48 -10.17
N SER A 5 -5.36 17.68 -10.24
CA SER A 5 -6.09 18.41 -9.20
C SER A 5 -6.14 17.62 -7.90
N ASP A 6 -6.28 18.32 -6.77
CA ASP A 6 -6.37 17.69 -5.44
C ASP A 6 -7.53 16.69 -5.37
N PHE A 7 -8.67 17.03 -5.99
CA PHE A 7 -9.82 16.12 -6.10
C PHE A 7 -9.48 14.83 -6.85
N ALA A 8 -8.76 14.93 -7.97
CA ALA A 8 -8.33 13.76 -8.73
C ALA A 8 -7.36 12.90 -7.92
N ALA A 9 -6.37 13.52 -7.26
CA ALA A 9 -5.43 12.80 -6.40
C ALA A 9 -6.13 12.11 -5.22
N ALA A 10 -7.06 12.79 -4.55
CA ALA A 10 -7.85 12.20 -3.46
C ALA A 10 -8.73 11.03 -3.95
N SER A 11 -9.33 11.16 -5.14
CA SER A 11 -10.13 10.09 -5.75
C SER A 11 -9.29 8.84 -6.06
N LEU A 12 -8.06 9.03 -6.56
CA LEU A 12 -7.12 7.93 -6.80
C LEU A 12 -6.73 7.20 -5.51
N MET A 13 -6.51 7.94 -4.42
CA MET A 13 -6.25 7.35 -3.11
C MET A 13 -7.47 6.60 -2.56
N ALA A 14 -8.67 7.15 -2.75
CA ALA A 14 -9.91 6.47 -2.36
C ALA A 14 -10.08 5.14 -3.12
N LEU A 15 -9.77 5.09 -4.43
CA LEU A 15 -9.79 3.86 -5.22
C LEU A 15 -8.78 2.82 -4.71
N LEU A 16 -7.56 3.25 -4.35
CA LEU A 16 -6.58 2.36 -3.73
C LEU A 16 -7.11 1.74 -2.43
N LEU A 17 -7.71 2.55 -1.56
CA LEU A 17 -8.27 2.10 -0.29
C LEU A 17 -9.47 1.17 -0.48
N ALA A 18 -10.36 1.48 -1.42
CA ALA A 18 -11.48 0.62 -1.79
C ALA A 18 -10.99 -0.73 -2.33
N GLY A 19 -9.99 -0.72 -3.21
CA GLY A 19 -9.35 -1.95 -3.71
C GLY A 19 -8.67 -2.74 -2.60
N THR A 20 -8.02 -2.07 -1.66
CA THR A 20 -7.39 -2.70 -0.48
C THR A 20 -8.43 -3.43 0.38
N ALA A 21 -9.57 -2.78 0.66
CA ALA A 21 -10.65 -3.37 1.44
C ALA A 21 -11.29 -4.58 0.73
N ALA A 22 -11.63 -4.44 -0.56
CA ALA A 22 -12.15 -5.55 -1.35
C ALA A 22 -11.14 -6.70 -1.48
N GLY A 23 -9.86 -6.36 -1.66
CA GLY A 23 -8.76 -7.31 -1.74
C GLY A 23 -8.56 -8.06 -0.44
N ALA A 24 -8.77 -7.42 0.71
CA ALA A 24 -8.66 -8.09 2.00
C ALA A 24 -9.75 -9.16 2.18
N LEU A 25 -10.98 -8.87 1.75
CA LEU A 25 -12.08 -9.83 1.75
C LEU A 25 -11.80 -11.01 0.81
N VAL A 26 -11.40 -10.71 -0.42
CA VAL A 26 -11.06 -11.71 -1.45
C VAL A 26 -9.87 -12.56 -0.99
N GLY A 27 -8.82 -11.93 -0.48
CA GLY A 27 -7.62 -12.59 0.03
C GLY A 27 -7.91 -13.53 1.19
N GLY A 28 -8.77 -13.12 2.15
CA GLY A 28 -9.24 -13.98 3.22
C GLY A 28 -9.98 -15.22 2.69
N TRP A 29 -10.95 -15.01 1.80
CA TRP A 29 -11.70 -16.11 1.18
C TRP A 29 -10.82 -17.08 0.38
N LEU A 30 -9.88 -16.56 -0.42
CA LEU A 30 -8.89 -17.39 -1.12
C LEU A 30 -7.99 -18.14 -0.13
N GLY A 31 -7.54 -17.46 0.93
CA GLY A 31 -6.73 -18.02 2.00
C GLY A 31 -7.36 -19.25 2.64
N ASP A 32 -8.66 -19.17 2.94
CA ASP A 32 -9.41 -20.28 3.52
C ASP A 32 -9.56 -21.45 2.52
N ARG A 33 -9.87 -21.16 1.26
CA ARG A 33 -9.96 -22.18 0.18
C ARG A 33 -8.63 -22.91 -0.04
N VAL A 34 -7.51 -22.19 -0.04
CA VAL A 34 -6.19 -22.83 -0.24
C VAL A 34 -5.75 -23.61 0.99
N ALA A 35 -6.16 -23.19 2.19
CA ALA A 35 -5.89 -23.91 3.44
C ALA A 35 -6.68 -25.23 3.51
N GLU A 36 -7.94 -25.25 3.04
CA GLU A 36 -8.75 -26.47 2.93
C GLU A 36 -8.05 -27.54 2.06
N ARG A 37 -7.37 -27.12 0.99
CA ARG A 37 -6.67 -28.03 0.05
C ARG A 37 -5.22 -28.32 0.44
N TYR A 38 -4.52 -27.33 0.98
CA TYR A 38 -3.09 -27.38 1.31
C TYR A 38 -2.83 -26.77 2.70
N PRO A 39 -3.11 -27.51 3.80
CA PRO A 39 -3.16 -26.93 5.15
C PRO A 39 -1.87 -26.24 5.60
N ASN A 40 -0.70 -26.80 5.28
CA ASN A 40 0.57 -26.33 5.84
C ASN A 40 1.26 -25.24 5.01
N HIS A 41 0.94 -25.11 3.72
CA HIS A 41 1.70 -24.24 2.81
C HIS A 41 0.81 -23.39 1.87
N GLY A 42 -0.49 -23.65 1.80
CA GLY A 42 -1.40 -22.95 0.90
C GLY A 42 -1.46 -21.44 1.18
N ARG A 43 -1.66 -21.07 2.45
CA ARG A 43 -1.71 -19.66 2.89
C ARG A 43 -0.40 -18.93 2.60
N ILE A 44 0.74 -19.57 2.86
CA ILE A 44 2.07 -18.99 2.61
C ILE A 44 2.29 -18.76 1.12
N ALA A 45 2.04 -19.77 0.26
CA ALA A 45 2.22 -19.64 -1.18
C ALA A 45 1.35 -18.53 -1.78
N LEU A 46 0.10 -18.40 -1.31
CA LEU A 46 -0.83 -17.35 -1.74
C LEU A 46 -0.30 -15.96 -1.39
N VAL A 47 0.23 -15.77 -0.18
CA VAL A 47 0.78 -14.47 0.24
C VAL A 47 2.11 -14.16 -0.42
N GLN A 48 2.95 -15.15 -0.71
CA GLN A 48 4.16 -14.96 -1.50
C GLN A 48 3.84 -14.41 -2.90
N PHE A 49 2.78 -14.93 -3.54
CA PHE A 49 2.28 -14.36 -4.78
C PHE A 49 1.81 -12.90 -4.60
N SER A 50 1.01 -12.62 -3.57
CA SER A 50 0.47 -11.29 -3.26
C SER A 50 1.57 -10.24 -3.00
N VAL A 51 2.62 -10.60 -2.28
CA VAL A 51 3.77 -9.72 -2.03
C VAL A 51 4.61 -9.58 -3.29
N GLY A 52 4.86 -10.69 -3.99
CA GLY A 52 5.66 -10.73 -5.21
C GLY A 52 5.09 -9.85 -6.33
N ILE A 53 3.77 -9.85 -6.53
CA ILE A 53 3.09 -9.02 -7.54
C ILE A 53 3.17 -7.51 -7.21
N GLY A 54 3.43 -7.15 -5.95
CA GLY A 54 3.64 -5.76 -5.54
C GLY A 54 4.79 -5.08 -6.27
N VAL A 55 5.88 -5.81 -6.56
CA VAL A 55 7.05 -5.25 -7.27
C VAL A 55 6.72 -4.91 -8.73
N PRO A 56 6.16 -5.82 -9.55
CA PRO A 56 5.67 -5.47 -10.89
C PRO A 56 4.66 -4.31 -10.89
N MET A 57 3.73 -4.26 -9.94
CA MET A 57 2.76 -3.16 -9.84
C MET A 57 3.46 -1.82 -9.56
N ALA A 58 4.47 -1.81 -8.69
CA ALA A 58 5.27 -0.61 -8.41
C ALA A 58 6.06 -0.15 -9.64
N VAL A 59 6.68 -1.07 -10.39
CA VAL A 59 7.38 -0.76 -11.63
C VAL A 59 6.41 -0.20 -12.68
N LEU A 60 5.22 -0.79 -12.82
CA LEU A 60 4.20 -0.31 -13.75
C LEU A 60 3.71 1.09 -13.38
N LEU A 61 3.49 1.37 -12.09
CA LEU A 61 3.13 2.70 -11.61
C LEU A 61 4.21 3.75 -11.89
N MET A 62 5.49 3.39 -11.70
CA MET A 62 6.61 4.33 -11.84
C MET A 62 7.08 4.53 -13.28
N ARG A 63 7.01 3.50 -14.13
CA ARG A 63 7.59 3.52 -15.48
C ARG A 63 6.60 3.24 -16.60
N GLY A 64 5.45 2.62 -16.30
CA GLY A 64 4.49 2.18 -17.30
C GLY A 64 3.43 3.20 -17.68
N LEU A 65 3.24 4.25 -16.88
CA LEU A 65 2.18 5.24 -17.07
C LEU A 65 2.69 6.59 -17.59
N PRO A 66 1.94 7.25 -18.48
CA PRO A 66 2.32 8.54 -19.02
C PRO A 66 2.23 9.63 -17.94
N MET A 67 3.31 10.42 -17.83
CA MET A 67 3.46 11.50 -16.83
C MET A 67 2.61 12.76 -17.14
N SER A 68 1.73 12.71 -18.13
CA SER A 68 0.84 13.81 -18.50
C SER A 68 -0.47 13.76 -17.71
N PRO A 69 -0.93 14.85 -17.06
CA PRO A 69 -2.17 14.90 -16.29
C PRO A 69 -3.38 15.06 -17.23
N THR A 70 -3.81 13.95 -17.85
CA THR A 70 -4.98 13.90 -18.72
C THR A 70 -6.06 13.06 -18.05
N ARG A 71 -7.33 13.19 -18.48
CA ARG A 71 -8.38 12.28 -17.99
C ARG A 71 -8.06 10.81 -18.28
N GLY A 72 -7.44 10.54 -19.44
CA GLY A 72 -7.03 9.20 -19.82
C GLY A 72 -6.01 8.62 -18.85
N SER A 73 -4.98 9.39 -18.46
CA SER A 73 -3.99 8.91 -17.49
C SER A 73 -4.60 8.73 -16.10
N ALA A 74 -5.49 9.61 -15.63
CA ALA A 74 -6.20 9.43 -14.35
C ALA A 74 -6.95 8.09 -14.27
N ILE A 75 -7.64 7.70 -15.34
CA ILE A 75 -8.36 6.42 -15.38
C ILE A 75 -7.38 5.24 -15.28
N LEU A 76 -6.25 5.31 -16.00
CA LEU A 76 -5.22 4.27 -15.95
C LEU A 76 -4.56 4.15 -14.58
N TYR A 77 -4.20 5.29 -13.96
CA TYR A 77 -3.70 5.32 -12.58
C TYR A 77 -4.74 4.74 -11.61
N GLY A 78 -6.02 5.11 -11.75
CA GLY A 78 -7.10 4.63 -10.90
C GLY A 78 -7.31 3.12 -11.00
N ALA A 79 -7.35 2.58 -12.22
CA ALA A 79 -7.47 1.15 -12.46
C ALA A 79 -6.27 0.38 -11.88
N LEU A 80 -5.05 0.89 -12.08
CA LEU A 80 -3.84 0.25 -11.57
C LEU A 80 -3.77 0.30 -10.04
N LEU A 81 -4.14 1.42 -9.42
CA LEU A 81 -4.18 1.55 -7.96
C LEU A 81 -5.27 0.66 -7.34
N LEU A 82 -6.43 0.55 -7.98
CA LEU A 82 -7.49 -0.38 -7.58
C LEU A 82 -6.99 -1.82 -7.63
N LEU A 83 -6.38 -2.22 -8.75
CA LEU A 83 -5.82 -3.56 -8.94
C LEU A 83 -4.68 -3.85 -7.95
N LYS A 84 -3.79 -2.89 -7.73
CA LYS A 84 -2.73 -3.00 -6.71
C LYS A 84 -3.36 -3.25 -5.34
N GLY A 85 -4.35 -2.44 -4.93
CA GLY A 85 -5.06 -2.63 -3.67
C GLY A 85 -5.67 -4.03 -3.56
N LEU A 86 -6.32 -4.51 -4.62
CA LEU A 86 -6.95 -5.82 -4.68
C LEU A 86 -5.95 -6.97 -4.51
N LEU A 87 -4.75 -6.86 -5.08
CA LEU A 87 -3.80 -7.97 -5.14
C LEU A 87 -2.76 -7.99 -4.02
N THR A 88 -2.44 -6.83 -3.41
CA THR A 88 -1.35 -6.74 -2.41
C THR A 88 -1.81 -6.80 -0.95
N SER A 89 -3.12 -6.84 -0.70
CA SER A 89 -3.69 -6.74 0.66
C SER A 89 -3.88 -8.09 1.37
N TRP A 90 -3.41 -9.19 0.80
CA TRP A 90 -3.78 -10.54 1.28
C TRP A 90 -2.98 -11.01 2.49
N ALA A 91 -1.82 -10.41 2.78
CA ALA A 91 -0.90 -10.89 3.80
C ALA A 91 -1.54 -11.08 5.18
N ALA A 92 -2.23 -10.05 5.68
CA ALA A 92 -2.91 -10.10 6.96
C ALA A 92 -4.13 -11.06 6.98
N PRO A 93 -5.13 -10.90 6.11
CA PRO A 93 -6.36 -11.71 6.17
C PRO A 93 -6.16 -13.17 5.73
N ALA A 94 -5.26 -13.46 4.79
CA ALA A 94 -5.10 -14.81 4.25
C ALA A 94 -4.14 -15.69 5.06
N CYS A 95 -3.15 -15.10 5.74
CA CYS A 95 -2.03 -15.82 6.35
C CYS A 95 -1.75 -15.40 7.79
N ASN A 96 -1.40 -14.14 8.06
CA ASN A 96 -0.94 -13.75 9.40
C ASN A 96 -2.01 -13.97 10.48
N ASN A 97 -3.22 -13.43 10.26
CA ASN A 97 -4.30 -13.53 11.23
C ASN A 97 -4.72 -15.00 11.49
N PRO A 98 -4.92 -15.85 10.47
CA PRO A 98 -5.15 -17.28 10.66
C PRO A 98 -4.03 -17.99 11.43
N ILE A 99 -2.76 -17.77 11.08
CA ILE A 99 -1.62 -18.40 11.76
C ILE A 99 -1.58 -17.99 13.24
N PHE A 100 -1.78 -16.70 13.54
CA PHE A 100 -1.89 -16.23 14.92
C PHE A 100 -3.06 -16.88 15.65
N ALA A 101 -4.22 -17.03 15.01
CA ALA A 101 -5.36 -17.71 15.61
C ALA A 101 -5.05 -19.19 15.95
N GLU A 102 -4.27 -19.87 15.12
CA GLU A 102 -3.89 -21.28 15.31
C GLU A 102 -2.87 -21.47 16.43
N ILE A 103 -1.85 -20.60 16.51
CA ILE A 103 -0.75 -20.76 17.48
C ILE A 103 -1.01 -20.10 18.84
N VAL A 104 -1.86 -19.06 18.88
CA VAL A 104 -2.08 -18.26 20.10
C VAL A 104 -3.32 -18.76 20.85
N PRO A 105 -3.22 -18.98 22.18
CA PRO A 105 -4.37 -19.29 23.02
C PRO A 105 -5.48 -18.24 22.90
N PRO A 106 -6.78 -18.63 22.94
CA PRO A 106 -7.89 -17.71 22.75
C PRO A 106 -7.88 -16.46 23.65
N SER A 107 -7.40 -16.58 24.89
CA SER A 107 -7.31 -15.48 25.85
C SER A 107 -6.33 -14.37 25.45
N MET A 108 -5.36 -14.65 24.57
CA MET A 108 -4.28 -13.73 24.21
C MET A 108 -4.31 -13.27 22.75
N ARG A 109 -5.22 -13.79 21.92
CA ARG A 109 -5.30 -13.45 20.48
C ARG A 109 -5.47 -11.96 20.23
N ASN A 110 -6.35 -11.30 20.99
CA ASN A 110 -6.55 -9.84 20.88
C ASN A 110 -5.27 -9.06 21.18
N LEU A 111 -4.50 -9.49 22.19
CA LEU A 111 -3.22 -8.88 22.54
C LEU A 111 -2.21 -9.03 21.40
N VAL A 112 -2.10 -10.22 20.81
CA VAL A 112 -1.17 -10.47 19.70
C VAL A 112 -1.56 -9.66 18.46
N TYR A 113 -2.84 -9.59 18.11
CA TYR A 113 -3.29 -8.75 16.99
C TYR A 113 -3.03 -7.25 17.23
N ALA A 114 -3.28 -6.77 18.45
CA ALA A 114 -3.02 -5.38 18.80
C ALA A 114 -1.52 -5.06 18.76
N PHE A 115 -0.68 -5.98 19.25
CA PHE A 115 0.77 -5.86 19.23
C PHE A 115 1.31 -5.83 17.79
N ASP A 116 0.90 -6.80 16.96
CA ASP A 116 1.27 -6.86 15.54
C ASP A 116 0.91 -5.56 14.81
N ARG A 117 -0.34 -5.09 14.96
CA ARG A 117 -0.78 -3.86 14.30
C ARG A 117 -0.05 -2.61 14.79
N SER A 118 0.25 -2.54 16.09
CA SER A 118 1.01 -1.42 16.67
C SER A 118 2.45 -1.42 16.16
N PHE A 119 3.07 -2.59 16.03
CA PHE A 119 4.43 -2.74 15.53
C PHE A 119 4.52 -2.39 14.03
N GLU A 120 3.60 -2.89 13.21
CA GLU A 120 3.48 -2.54 11.79
C GLU A 120 3.27 -1.03 11.62
N GLY A 121 2.39 -0.43 12.42
CA GLY A 121 2.13 1.00 12.42
C GLY A 121 3.36 1.84 12.79
N ALA A 122 4.10 1.43 13.82
CA ALA A 122 5.32 2.12 14.26
C ALA A 122 6.40 2.11 13.17
N ILE A 123 6.62 0.97 12.50
CA ILE A 123 7.55 0.89 11.37
C ILE A 123 7.04 1.71 10.18
N SER A 124 5.76 1.60 9.85
CA SER A 124 5.17 2.33 8.72
C SER A 124 5.26 3.85 8.90
N ALA A 125 5.21 4.35 10.14
CA ALA A 125 5.33 5.77 10.44
C ALA A 125 6.67 6.37 10.01
N LEU A 126 7.73 5.55 9.93
CA LEU A 126 9.05 5.97 9.43
C LEU A 126 9.07 6.15 7.91
N GLY A 127 8.13 5.55 7.18
CA GLY A 127 8.12 5.56 5.72
C GLY A 127 7.99 6.96 5.13
N ALA A 128 7.02 7.75 5.57
CA ALA A 128 6.79 9.09 5.03
C ALA A 128 7.99 10.05 5.26
N PRO A 129 8.56 10.15 6.49
CA PRO A 129 9.77 10.95 6.71
C PRO A 129 10.97 10.49 5.88
N LEU A 130 11.24 9.18 5.82
CA LEU A 130 12.39 8.65 5.08
C LEU A 130 12.27 8.90 3.57
N VAL A 131 11.08 8.68 3.00
CA VAL A 131 10.81 8.94 1.58
C VAL A 131 10.86 10.44 1.28
N GLY A 132 10.35 11.29 2.17
CA GLY A 132 10.47 12.74 2.05
C GLY A 132 11.93 13.20 2.03
N LEU A 133 12.74 12.73 2.98
CA LEU A 133 14.17 13.06 3.06
C LEU A 133 14.93 12.59 1.81
N ALA A 134 14.63 11.38 1.31
CA ALA A 134 15.22 10.85 0.09
C ALA A 134 14.81 11.69 -1.14
N ALA A 135 13.55 12.11 -1.22
CA ALA A 135 13.05 12.97 -2.30
C ALA A 135 13.79 14.32 -2.35
N GLU A 136 14.01 14.95 -1.19
CA GLU A 136 14.71 16.23 -1.09
C GLU A 136 16.22 16.08 -1.37
N ARG A 137 16.91 15.15 -0.70
CA ARG A 137 18.38 15.06 -0.73
C ARG A 137 18.95 14.37 -1.97
N TRP A 138 18.25 13.38 -2.52
CA TRP A 138 18.77 12.59 -3.65
C TRP A 138 18.11 12.95 -4.97
N PHE A 139 16.82 13.30 -4.94
CA PHE A 139 16.05 13.58 -6.16
C PHE A 139 15.80 15.09 -6.37
N GLY A 140 16.22 15.95 -5.45
CA GLY A 140 16.15 17.40 -5.59
C GLY A 140 14.73 17.97 -5.58
N PHE A 141 13.75 17.25 -5.04
CA PHE A 141 12.40 17.78 -4.86
C PHE A 141 12.43 18.94 -3.86
N LYS A 142 11.80 20.06 -4.21
CA LYS A 142 11.60 21.19 -3.30
C LYS A 142 10.21 21.11 -2.69
N GLY A 143 10.13 21.05 -1.37
CA GLY A 143 8.88 21.20 -0.64
C GLY A 143 8.31 22.61 -0.83
N VAL A 144 6.99 22.73 -0.93
CA VAL A 144 6.30 24.04 -1.03
C VAL A 144 6.56 24.90 0.21
N ALA A 145 6.83 24.29 1.37
CA ALA A 145 7.12 24.99 2.63
C ALA A 145 8.48 25.72 2.67
N GLY A 146 9.42 25.42 1.78
CA GLY A 146 10.73 26.07 1.72
C GLY A 146 10.82 27.24 0.71
N GLY A 147 9.70 27.58 0.05
CA GLY A 147 9.67 28.61 -1.00
C GLY A 147 9.37 30.03 -0.51
N GLU A 148 8.93 30.21 0.73
CA GLU A 148 8.51 31.52 1.25
C GLU A 148 9.65 32.33 1.89
N GLU A 149 10.77 31.71 2.29
CA GLU A 149 11.91 32.43 2.91
C GLU A 149 12.84 33.12 1.88
N GLY A 150 12.58 32.99 0.57
CA GLY A 150 13.47 33.52 -0.48
C GLY A 150 13.07 34.86 -1.10
N CYS A 151 11.98 35.50 -0.65
CA CYS A 151 11.46 36.74 -1.23
C CYS A 151 11.55 37.94 -0.28
N GLU A 152 12.61 38.02 0.52
CA GLU A 152 13.06 39.27 1.15
C GLU A 152 14.57 39.36 0.96
N HIS A 153 15.00 40.06 -0.09
CA HIS A 153 16.27 40.82 -0.21
C HIS A 153 16.61 41.04 -1.68
N VAL A 154 15.88 41.96 -2.33
CA VAL A 154 16.45 42.81 -3.39
C VAL A 154 15.84 44.20 -3.20
N ASN A 155 16.58 45.06 -2.50
CA ASN A 155 16.53 46.51 -2.72
C ASN A 155 17.52 46.85 -3.84
#